data_AF-A0A9E7K641-F1
#
_entry.id   AF-A0A9E7K641-F1
#
_cell.length_a   1.000
_cell.length_b   1.000
_cell.length_c   1.000
_cell.angle_alpha   90.00
_cell.angle_beta   90.00
_cell.angle_gamma   90.00
#
_symmetry.space_group_name_H-M   'P 1'
#
loop_
_entity.id
_entity.type
_entity.pdbx_description
1 polymer ?
#
loop_
_entity_poly.entity_id
_entity_poly.type
_entity_poly.pdbx_seq_one_letter_code
_entity_poly.pdbx_strand_id
1 'polypeptide(L)'
;NSFRASRCSRCLTKPFAWACHAFVWSGEAYLSYSLCALSVFGFIACCFVWFNNTAYPSEFYGPIGLEASQAQAFTFLVRDQRLGANVGSAQGPTGLGKYLMRSPIGEIIFERETMHFLDLRAPWLEPLRGPNGLDLSRLKKDIQPWQERRSTEYMTHAPLGSLNSVGGVATETHHCRSPGAIAYRLFGDLCLWRFHHPLLGF
;
A
#
# COMPACT_ATOMS: atom_id res chain seq x y z
N ASN A 1 -11.86 35.63 -6.91
CA ASN A 1 -11.90 36.53 -5.74
C ASN A 1 -12.39 35.92 -4.41
N SER A 2 -12.78 34.65 -4.31
CA SER A 2 -13.29 34.08 -3.04
C SER A 2 -12.19 33.52 -2.09
N PHE A 3 -11.00 33.21 -2.58
CA PHE A 3 -9.97 32.50 -1.80
C PHE A 3 -9.11 33.37 -0.84
N ARG A 4 -9.24 34.71 -0.86
CA ARG A 4 -8.49 35.60 0.06
C ARG A 4 -9.18 35.85 1.40
N ALA A 5 -10.48 35.59 1.52
CA ALA A 5 -11.26 35.95 2.71
C ALA A 5 -11.08 34.99 3.90
N SER A 6 -10.75 33.72 3.66
CA SER A 6 -10.74 32.69 4.72
C SER A 6 -9.58 32.78 5.69
N ARG A 7 -8.42 33.32 5.26
CA ARG A 7 -7.30 33.61 6.18
C ARG A 7 -7.46 34.96 6.88
N CYS A 8 -7.98 35.97 6.19
CA CYS A 8 -8.24 37.30 6.75
C CYS A 8 -9.37 37.31 7.80
N SER A 9 -10.34 36.39 7.72
CA SER A 9 -11.49 36.38 8.64
C SER A 9 -11.06 36.27 10.11
N ARG A 10 -10.10 35.39 10.42
CA ARG A 10 -9.56 35.22 11.79
C ARG A 10 -8.80 36.44 12.32
N CYS A 11 -8.34 37.34 11.45
CA CYS A 11 -7.72 38.60 11.85
C CYS A 11 -8.75 39.69 12.18
N LEU A 12 -9.95 39.59 11.61
CA LEU A 12 -11.00 40.62 11.70
C LEU A 12 -12.12 40.27 12.70
N THR A 13 -12.15 39.04 13.21
CA THR A 13 -13.23 38.57 14.09
C THR A 13 -12.70 38.02 15.41
N LYS A 14 -13.38 38.35 16.52
CA LYS A 14 -13.17 37.72 17.82
C LYS A 14 -13.81 36.32 17.85
N PRO A 15 -13.31 35.38 18.68
CA PRO A 15 -13.91 34.07 18.82
C PRO A 15 -15.36 34.18 19.34
N PHE A 16 -16.25 33.38 18.78
CA PHE A 16 -17.66 33.32 19.19
C PHE A 16 -17.80 32.79 20.62
N ALA A 17 -18.86 33.19 21.33
CA ALA A 17 -19.06 32.87 22.74
C ALA A 17 -19.04 31.36 23.04
N TRP A 18 -19.60 30.52 22.15
CA TRP A 18 -19.57 29.07 22.32
C TRP A 18 -18.14 28.50 22.25
N ALA A 19 -17.28 29.04 21.39
CA ALA A 19 -15.89 28.61 21.26
C ALA A 19 -15.08 29.03 22.49
N CYS A 20 -15.38 30.22 23.04
CA CYS A 20 -14.80 30.67 24.31
C CYS A 20 -15.09 29.71 25.46
N HIS A 21 -16.26 29.07 25.47
CA HIS A 21 -16.68 28.15 26.53
C HIS A 21 -16.22 26.69 26.29
N ALA A 22 -15.89 26.33 25.05
CA ALA A 22 -15.50 24.95 24.69
C ALA A 22 -13.99 24.69 24.75
N PHE A 23 -13.15 25.72 24.57
CA PHE A 23 -11.69 25.58 24.50
C PHE A 23 -11.00 26.19 25.73
N VAL A 24 -9.82 25.65 26.05
CA VAL A 24 -8.92 26.21 27.06
C VAL A 24 -7.98 27.19 26.38
N TRP A 25 -7.98 28.45 26.82
CA TRP A 25 -7.19 29.53 26.23
C TRP A 25 -5.83 29.68 26.94
N SER A 26 -4.99 28.65 26.86
CA SER A 26 -3.63 28.62 27.43
C SER A 26 -2.61 28.21 26.37
N GLY A 27 -1.35 28.67 26.52
CA GLY A 27 -0.23 28.29 25.63
C GLY A 27 -0.08 26.77 25.48
N GLU A 28 -0.20 26.04 26.59
CA GLU A 28 -0.11 24.58 26.61
C GLU A 28 -1.29 23.90 25.90
N ALA A 29 -2.49 24.49 25.98
CA ALA A 29 -3.67 23.96 25.30
C ALA A 29 -3.57 24.12 23.77
N TYR A 30 -3.05 25.24 23.28
CA TYR A 30 -2.80 25.39 21.84
C TYR A 30 -1.75 24.40 21.34
N LEU A 31 -0.72 24.14 22.15
CA LEU A 31 0.29 23.12 21.84
C LEU A 31 -0.35 21.72 21.78
N SER A 32 -1.20 21.36 22.74
CA SER A 32 -1.86 20.04 22.76
C SER A 32 -2.82 19.83 21.58
N TYR A 33 -3.58 20.86 21.18
CA TYR A 33 -4.43 20.79 19.98
C TYR A 33 -3.59 20.57 18.71
N SER A 34 -2.44 21.22 18.61
CA SER A 34 -1.54 21.08 17.48
C SER A 34 -0.85 19.71 17.44
N LEU A 35 -0.44 19.19 18.61
CA LEU A 35 0.14 17.84 18.73
C LEU A 35 -0.88 16.75 18.38
N CYS A 36 -2.14 16.90 18.78
CA CYS A 36 -3.22 16.00 18.38
C CYS A 36 -3.42 16.00 16.86
N ALA A 37 -3.43 17.18 16.23
CA ALA A 37 -3.52 17.29 14.77
C ALA A 37 -2.32 16.63 14.06
N LEU A 38 -1.09 16.83 14.56
CA LEU A 38 0.12 16.19 14.02
C LEU A 38 0.10 14.67 14.17
N SER A 39 -0.42 14.15 15.28
CA SER A 39 -0.64 12.72 15.46
C SER A 39 -1.53 12.17 14.34
N VAL A 40 -2.72 12.75 14.14
CA VAL A 40 -3.63 12.31 13.07
C VAL A 40 -2.98 12.42 11.69
N PHE A 41 -2.21 13.48 11.41
CA PHE A 41 -1.48 13.60 10.14
C PHE A 41 -0.41 12.52 9.96
N GLY A 42 0.34 12.17 11.01
CA GLY A 42 1.33 11.08 10.97
C GLY A 42 0.68 9.73 10.68
N PHE A 43 -0.47 9.44 11.29
CA PHE A 43 -1.22 8.21 11.01
C PHE A 43 -1.73 8.16 9.57
N ILE A 44 -2.34 9.24 9.08
CA ILE A 44 -2.83 9.31 7.69
C ILE A 44 -1.67 9.15 6.71
N ALA A 45 -0.52 9.81 6.96
CA ALA A 45 0.68 9.69 6.12
C ALA A 45 1.20 8.25 6.08
N CYS A 46 1.24 7.56 7.22
CA CYS A 46 1.60 6.14 7.30
C CYS A 46 0.68 5.28 6.41
N CYS A 47 -0.64 5.43 6.52
CA CYS A 47 -1.57 4.71 5.66
C CYS A 47 -1.38 5.06 4.17
N PHE A 48 -1.12 6.34 3.86
CA PHE A 48 -0.93 6.79 2.48
C PHE A 48 0.29 6.15 1.83
N VAL A 49 1.42 6.11 2.53
CA VAL A 49 2.67 5.51 2.04
C VAL A 49 2.53 3.99 1.88
N TRP A 50 1.74 3.32 2.74
CA TRP A 50 1.57 1.86 2.67
C TRP A 50 0.72 1.40 1.48
N PHE A 51 -0.36 2.13 1.16
CA PHE A 51 -1.37 1.67 0.21
C PHE A 51 -1.40 2.43 -1.12
N ASN A 52 -0.93 3.68 -1.18
CA ASN A 52 -1.15 4.52 -2.35
C ASN A 52 0.05 4.52 -3.29
N ASN A 53 -0.09 3.88 -4.46
CA ASN A 53 0.94 3.87 -5.51
C ASN A 53 0.80 5.00 -6.56
N THR A 54 -0.16 5.92 -6.39
CA THR A 54 -0.38 7.05 -7.32
C THR A 54 0.39 8.29 -6.89
N ALA A 55 0.25 8.68 -5.61
CA ALA A 55 1.02 9.76 -5.01
C ALA A 55 2.43 9.30 -4.61
N TYR A 56 2.59 8.01 -4.28
CA TYR A 56 3.89 7.36 -4.08
C TYR A 56 4.15 6.33 -5.18
N PRO A 57 4.56 6.79 -6.38
CA PRO A 57 4.86 5.89 -7.49
C PRO A 57 5.90 4.83 -7.14
N SER A 58 5.61 3.58 -7.50
CA SER A 58 6.47 2.42 -7.19
C SER A 58 7.78 2.44 -7.98
N GLU A 59 7.85 3.19 -9.08
CA GLU A 59 9.09 3.46 -9.80
C GLU A 59 10.15 4.21 -8.96
N PHE A 60 9.74 5.04 -8.00
CA PHE A 60 10.65 5.82 -7.17
C PHE A 60 10.82 5.24 -5.77
N TYR A 61 9.75 4.68 -5.20
CA TYR A 61 9.71 4.23 -3.80
C TYR A 61 9.80 2.70 -3.65
N GLY A 62 9.80 1.96 -4.75
CA GLY A 62 9.68 0.50 -4.76
C GLY A 62 8.23 0.04 -4.64
N PRO A 63 7.97 -1.27 -4.78
CA PRO A 63 6.62 -1.82 -4.72
C PRO A 63 6.06 -1.75 -3.30
N ILE A 64 4.76 -1.47 -3.21
CA ILE A 64 4.02 -1.67 -1.95
C ILE A 64 3.91 -3.17 -1.65
N GLY A 65 3.67 -3.54 -0.38
CA GLY A 65 3.57 -4.95 0.02
C GLY A 65 2.51 -5.74 -0.77
N LEU A 66 1.36 -5.09 -1.07
CA LEU A 66 0.32 -5.67 -1.91
C LEU A 66 0.81 -5.92 -3.35
N GLU A 67 1.56 -4.99 -3.91
CA GLU A 67 2.08 -5.04 -5.28
C GLU A 67 3.15 -6.11 -5.44
N ALA A 68 4.09 -6.20 -4.50
CA ALA A 68 5.10 -7.25 -4.50
C ALA A 68 4.49 -8.66 -4.41
N SER A 69 3.44 -8.81 -3.59
CA SER A 69 2.76 -10.09 -3.42
C SER A 69 2.00 -10.52 -4.69
N GLN A 70 1.25 -9.61 -5.33
CA GLN A 70 0.58 -9.92 -6.60
C GLN A 70 1.59 -10.15 -7.73
N ALA A 71 2.69 -9.41 -7.74
CA ALA A 71 3.78 -9.60 -8.68
C ALA A 71 4.39 -11.02 -8.55
N GLN A 72 4.53 -11.54 -7.33
CA GLN A 72 4.95 -12.92 -7.09
C GLN A 72 3.96 -13.95 -7.66
N ALA A 73 2.65 -13.76 -7.44
CA ALA A 73 1.65 -14.68 -8.01
C ALA A 73 1.68 -14.65 -9.55
N PHE A 74 1.83 -13.45 -10.13
CA PHE A 74 1.91 -13.26 -11.57
C PHE A 74 3.16 -13.89 -12.18
N THR A 75 4.36 -13.70 -11.60
CA THR A 75 5.61 -14.28 -12.14
C THR A 75 5.55 -15.81 -12.21
N PHE A 76 5.02 -16.48 -11.17
CA PHE A 76 4.85 -17.93 -11.19
C PHE A 76 3.78 -18.40 -12.18
N LEU A 77 2.67 -17.64 -12.31
CA LEU A 77 1.65 -17.92 -13.31
C LEU A 77 2.26 -17.89 -14.72
N VAL A 78 2.96 -16.80 -15.07
CA VAL A 78 3.58 -16.66 -16.40
C VAL A 78 4.61 -17.75 -16.66
N ARG A 79 5.45 -18.05 -15.66
CA ARG A 79 6.45 -19.12 -15.76
C ARG A 79 5.79 -20.47 -16.08
N ASP A 80 4.79 -20.86 -15.31
CA ASP A 80 4.17 -22.18 -15.45
C ASP A 80 3.32 -22.28 -16.72
N GLN A 81 2.70 -21.17 -17.14
CA GLN A 81 2.02 -21.10 -18.45
C GLN A 81 2.98 -21.31 -19.61
N ARG A 82 4.20 -20.75 -19.56
CA ARG A 82 5.25 -20.99 -20.56
C ARG A 82 5.78 -22.42 -20.55
N LEU A 83 5.70 -23.11 -19.42
CA LEU A 83 5.99 -24.55 -19.31
C LEU A 83 4.83 -25.44 -19.82
N GLY A 84 3.73 -24.84 -20.29
CA GLY A 84 2.58 -25.55 -20.85
C GLY A 84 1.47 -25.86 -19.83
N ALA A 85 1.53 -25.32 -18.61
CA ALA A 85 0.48 -25.52 -17.62
C ALA A 85 -0.78 -24.70 -17.98
N ASN A 86 -1.96 -25.32 -17.85
CA ASN A 86 -3.23 -24.61 -17.99
C ASN A 86 -3.59 -23.89 -16.68
N VAL A 87 -3.29 -22.60 -16.62
CA VAL A 87 -3.48 -21.75 -15.42
C VAL A 87 -4.95 -21.66 -14.96
N GLY A 88 -5.92 -21.82 -15.86
CA GLY A 88 -7.35 -21.73 -15.54
C GLY A 88 -7.99 -23.03 -15.02
N SER A 89 -7.30 -24.17 -15.14
CA SER A 89 -7.80 -25.47 -14.69
C SER A 89 -6.84 -26.19 -13.74
N ALA A 90 -5.70 -25.57 -13.42
CA ALA A 90 -4.76 -26.10 -12.45
C ALA A 90 -5.41 -26.03 -11.05
N GLN A 91 -5.58 -27.18 -10.41
CA GLN A 91 -6.10 -27.27 -9.05
C GLN A 91 -4.93 -27.30 -8.06
N GLY A 92 -5.02 -26.47 -7.03
CA GLY A 92 -4.10 -26.43 -5.90
C GLY A 92 -4.38 -27.57 -4.90
N PRO A 93 -3.47 -27.76 -3.91
CA PRO A 93 -3.59 -28.84 -2.93
C PRO A 93 -4.85 -28.77 -2.05
N THR A 94 -5.45 -27.59 -1.92
CA THR A 94 -6.65 -27.32 -1.12
C THR A 94 -7.96 -27.51 -1.89
N GLY A 95 -7.90 -27.86 -3.18
CA GLY A 95 -9.07 -27.99 -4.04
C GLY A 95 -9.55 -26.69 -4.70
N LEU A 96 -8.98 -25.55 -4.30
CA LEU A 96 -9.10 -24.30 -5.06
C LEU A 96 -8.15 -24.31 -6.26
N GLY A 97 -8.10 -23.24 -7.04
CA GLY A 97 -6.79 -22.60 -7.04
C GLY A 97 -5.95 -22.53 -8.29
N LYS A 98 -4.90 -23.32 -8.48
CA LYS A 98 -3.51 -23.00 -8.07
C LYS A 98 -3.02 -21.55 -8.36
N TYR A 99 -3.59 -20.86 -9.35
CA TYR A 99 -3.21 -19.50 -9.75
C TYR A 99 -4.38 -18.52 -9.74
N LEU A 100 -5.60 -18.98 -10.00
CA LEU A 100 -6.78 -18.14 -10.20
C LEU A 100 -7.96 -18.70 -9.41
N MET A 101 -8.71 -17.80 -8.80
CA MET A 101 -9.92 -18.16 -8.07
C MET A 101 -10.96 -17.05 -8.19
N ARG A 102 -12.15 -17.29 -7.64
CA ARG A 102 -13.19 -16.29 -7.56
C ARG A 102 -13.12 -15.57 -6.22
N SER A 103 -13.18 -14.24 -6.30
CA SER A 103 -13.44 -13.35 -5.16
C SER A 103 -14.84 -13.62 -4.57
N PRO A 104 -15.12 -13.23 -3.31
CA PRO A 104 -16.47 -13.29 -2.74
C PRO A 104 -17.56 -12.63 -3.60
N ILE A 105 -17.19 -11.63 -4.41
CA ILE A 105 -18.08 -10.93 -5.36
C ILE A 105 -18.11 -11.53 -6.77
N GLY A 106 -17.37 -12.62 -7.01
CA GLY A 106 -17.36 -13.35 -8.28
C GLY A 106 -16.30 -12.93 -9.31
N GLU A 107 -15.47 -11.91 -9.01
CA GLU A 107 -14.35 -11.50 -9.86
C GLU A 107 -13.23 -12.55 -9.90
N ILE A 108 -12.56 -12.70 -11.04
CA ILE A 108 -11.37 -13.55 -11.17
C ILE A 108 -10.17 -12.81 -10.59
N ILE A 109 -9.55 -13.39 -9.57
CA ILE A 109 -8.42 -12.83 -8.82
C ILE A 109 -7.29 -13.86 -8.72
N PHE A 110 -6.08 -13.39 -8.40
CA PHE A 110 -4.97 -14.29 -8.09
C PHE A 110 -5.26 -15.09 -6.82
N GLU A 111 -4.89 -16.36 -6.84
CA GLU A 111 -4.97 -17.27 -5.70
C GLU A 111 -3.66 -17.28 -4.88
N ARG A 112 -3.59 -18.13 -3.84
CA ARG A 112 -2.54 -18.21 -2.79
C ARG A 112 -2.73 -17.19 -1.67
N GLU A 113 -1.71 -16.90 -0.86
CA GLU A 113 -1.74 -15.95 0.27
C GLU A 113 -2.14 -14.52 -0.13
N THR A 114 -2.18 -14.23 -1.43
CA THR A 114 -2.57 -12.92 -1.99
C THR A 114 -4.08 -12.74 -2.17
N MET A 115 -4.92 -13.69 -1.70
CA MET A 115 -6.40 -13.56 -1.73
C MET A 115 -6.86 -12.23 -1.14
N HIS A 116 -6.21 -11.79 -0.05
CA HIS A 116 -6.55 -10.56 0.67
C HIS A 116 -6.23 -9.29 -0.11
N PHE A 117 -5.39 -9.37 -1.14
CA PHE A 117 -4.88 -8.21 -1.86
C PHE A 117 -5.61 -7.98 -3.19
N LEU A 118 -6.83 -8.49 -3.34
CA LEU A 118 -7.63 -8.42 -4.57
C LEU A 118 -7.87 -6.99 -5.10
N ASP A 119 -7.88 -6.00 -4.21
CA ASP A 119 -8.15 -4.59 -4.54
C ASP A 119 -6.97 -3.84 -5.15
N LEU A 120 -5.77 -4.45 -5.23
CA LEU A 120 -4.61 -3.78 -5.85
C LEU A 120 -4.99 -3.32 -7.26
N ARG A 121 -4.65 -2.07 -7.58
CA ARG A 121 -4.69 -1.51 -8.92
C ARG A 121 -3.26 -1.06 -9.25
N ALA A 122 -2.64 -1.65 -10.27
CA ALA A 122 -1.31 -1.29 -10.73
C ALA A 122 -1.28 -1.17 -12.28
N PRO A 123 -0.54 -0.18 -12.83
CA PRO A 123 -0.51 0.09 -14.26
C PRO A 123 0.01 -1.08 -15.10
N TRP A 124 0.80 -1.98 -14.50
CA TRP A 124 1.32 -3.18 -15.16
C TRP A 124 0.34 -4.36 -15.18
N LEU A 125 -0.66 -4.36 -14.31
CA LEU A 125 -1.65 -5.44 -14.22
C LEU A 125 -2.97 -5.07 -14.92
N GLU A 126 -3.32 -3.79 -14.94
CA GLU A 126 -4.58 -3.27 -15.47
C GLU A 126 -4.91 -3.67 -16.91
N PRO A 127 -3.96 -3.73 -17.84
CA PRO A 127 -4.23 -4.21 -19.20
C PRO A 127 -4.80 -5.64 -19.24
N LEU A 128 -4.49 -6.47 -18.24
CA LEU A 128 -4.93 -7.86 -18.14
C LEU A 128 -6.29 -8.01 -17.44
N ARG A 129 -6.86 -6.92 -16.93
CA ARG A 129 -8.20 -6.91 -16.33
C ARG A 129 -9.29 -6.58 -17.36
N GLY A 130 -10.40 -7.29 -17.23
CA GLY A 130 -11.65 -7.06 -17.94
C GLY A 130 -12.80 -6.73 -16.97
N PRO A 131 -14.06 -6.78 -17.44
CA PRO A 131 -15.24 -6.43 -16.63
C PRO A 131 -15.43 -7.30 -15.38
N ASN A 132 -14.96 -8.55 -15.41
CA ASN A 132 -15.13 -9.54 -14.33
C ASN A 132 -13.80 -9.87 -13.61
N GLY A 133 -12.85 -8.92 -13.55
CA GLY A 133 -11.52 -9.15 -12.99
C GLY A 133 -10.50 -9.60 -14.05
N LEU A 134 -9.59 -10.50 -13.70
CA LEU A 134 -8.53 -10.98 -14.61
C LEU A 134 -9.11 -11.79 -15.79
N ASP A 135 -8.77 -11.39 -17.01
CA ASP A 135 -9.26 -12.04 -18.22
C ASP A 135 -8.33 -13.18 -18.66
N LEU A 136 -8.85 -14.41 -18.67
CA LEU A 136 -8.13 -15.62 -19.10
C LEU A 136 -7.62 -15.54 -20.54
N SER A 137 -8.35 -14.87 -21.43
CA SER A 137 -7.95 -14.75 -22.83
C SER A 137 -6.71 -13.86 -22.98
N ARG A 138 -6.68 -12.75 -22.24
CA ARG A 138 -5.56 -11.80 -22.19
C ARG A 138 -4.36 -12.38 -21.47
N LEU A 139 -4.57 -13.07 -20.35
CA LEU A 139 -3.50 -13.81 -19.66
C LEU A 139 -2.81 -14.83 -20.57
N LYS A 140 -3.56 -15.47 -21.49
CA LYS A 140 -3.00 -16.44 -22.42
C LYS A 140 -2.19 -15.83 -23.57
N LYS A 141 -2.58 -14.64 -24.05
CA LYS A 141 -2.10 -14.11 -25.34
C LYS A 141 -1.40 -12.76 -25.28
N ASP A 142 -1.75 -11.93 -24.30
CA ASP A 142 -1.43 -10.49 -24.34
C ASP A 142 -0.36 -10.07 -23.34
N ILE A 143 0.22 -11.01 -22.58
CA ILE A 143 1.29 -10.73 -21.63
C ILE A 143 2.52 -10.21 -22.37
N GLN A 144 2.96 -9.02 -21.97
CA GLN A 144 4.12 -8.35 -22.56
C GLN A 144 5.40 -8.61 -21.75
N PRO A 145 6.58 -8.70 -22.40
CA PRO A 145 7.85 -8.91 -21.70
C PRO A 145 8.19 -7.85 -20.65
N TRP A 146 7.74 -6.59 -20.84
CA TRP A 146 7.97 -5.54 -19.86
C TRP A 146 7.15 -5.73 -18.57
N GLN A 147 5.94 -6.31 -18.68
CA GLN A 147 5.12 -6.65 -17.50
C GLN A 147 5.80 -7.73 -16.68
N GLU A 148 6.36 -8.74 -17.34
CA GLU A 148 7.10 -9.82 -16.69
C GLU A 148 8.37 -9.33 -15.99
N ARG A 149 9.11 -8.43 -16.64
CA ARG A 149 10.30 -7.81 -16.02
C ARG A 149 9.89 -7.02 -14.79
N ARG A 150 8.87 -6.18 -14.89
CA ARG A 150 8.39 -5.34 -13.78
C ARG A 150 7.84 -6.18 -12.63
N SER A 151 7.08 -7.24 -12.91
CA SER A 151 6.60 -8.14 -11.86
C SER A 151 7.74 -8.90 -11.19
N THR A 152 8.77 -9.28 -11.94
CA THR A 152 9.96 -9.93 -11.37
C THR A 152 10.71 -8.96 -10.47
N GLU A 153 10.92 -7.73 -10.93
CA GLU A 153 11.54 -6.66 -10.14
C GLU A 153 10.77 -6.38 -8.85
N TYR A 154 9.45 -6.23 -8.93
CA TYR A 154 8.62 -5.97 -7.75
C TYR A 154 8.51 -7.15 -6.79
N MET A 155 8.57 -8.38 -7.30
CA MET A 155 8.68 -9.57 -6.45
C MET A 155 10.02 -9.58 -5.69
N THR A 156 11.14 -9.28 -6.35
CA THR A 156 12.48 -9.32 -5.73
C THR A 156 12.77 -8.13 -4.83
N HIS A 157 12.06 -7.02 -5.01
CA HIS A 157 12.17 -5.81 -4.19
C HIS A 157 10.99 -5.63 -3.23
N ALA A 158 10.42 -6.73 -2.75
CA ALA A 158 9.40 -6.68 -1.72
C ALA A 158 9.88 -5.85 -0.51
N PRO A 159 9.02 -5.03 0.13
CA PRO A 159 9.40 -4.15 1.23
C PRO A 159 9.56 -4.93 2.55
N LEU A 160 10.44 -5.93 2.55
CA LEU A 160 10.80 -6.77 3.68
C LEU A 160 12.30 -6.64 3.93
N GLY A 161 12.69 -6.54 5.20
CA GLY A 161 14.09 -6.50 5.57
C GLY A 161 14.29 -6.35 7.07
N SER A 162 15.53 -6.57 7.49
CA SER A 162 15.97 -6.44 8.88
C SER A 162 16.41 -5.00 9.22
N LEU A 163 16.52 -4.71 10.52
CA LEU A 163 16.99 -3.41 11.01
C LEU A 163 18.41 -3.06 10.55
N ASN A 164 19.29 -4.05 10.40
CA ASN A 164 20.65 -3.85 9.88
C ASN A 164 20.72 -3.82 8.35
N SER A 165 19.59 -3.53 7.68
CA SER A 165 19.47 -3.33 6.24
C SER A 165 19.76 -4.57 5.39
N VAL A 166 19.47 -5.77 5.90
CA VAL A 166 19.43 -6.98 5.05
C VAL A 166 18.05 -7.06 4.44
N GLY A 167 17.98 -7.07 3.11
CA GLY A 167 16.72 -7.22 2.39
C GLY A 167 16.23 -8.67 2.45
N GLY A 168 14.90 -8.83 2.43
CA GLY A 168 14.25 -10.14 2.32
C GLY A 168 13.63 -10.67 3.62
N VAL A 169 13.31 -11.96 3.65
CA VAL A 169 12.63 -12.59 4.80
C VAL A 169 13.56 -12.76 5.99
N ALA A 170 13.00 -12.92 7.19
CA ALA A 170 13.76 -12.95 8.45
C ALA A 170 14.84 -14.05 8.54
N THR A 171 14.73 -15.10 7.73
CA THR A 171 15.69 -16.21 7.66
C THR A 171 16.73 -16.05 6.54
N GLU A 172 16.73 -14.92 5.83
CA GLU A 172 17.72 -14.68 4.76
C GLU A 172 19.11 -14.43 5.31
N THR A 173 20.09 -14.95 4.59
CA THR A 173 21.50 -14.72 4.89
C THR A 173 21.90 -13.32 4.44
N HIS A 174 22.98 -12.81 5.04
CA HIS A 174 23.56 -11.52 4.69
C HIS A 174 24.10 -11.53 3.26
N HIS A 175 23.28 -11.11 2.30
CA HIS A 175 23.66 -11.04 0.89
C HIS A 175 23.23 -9.72 0.24
N CYS A 176 21.96 -9.34 0.39
CA CYS A 176 21.40 -8.15 -0.25
C CYS A 176 21.20 -7.02 0.76
N ARG A 177 21.74 -5.83 0.45
CA ARG A 177 21.48 -4.60 1.22
C ARG A 177 20.43 -3.75 0.52
N SER A 178 19.15 -4.06 0.72
CA SER A 178 18.04 -3.32 0.11
C SER A 178 16.75 -3.38 0.95
N PRO A 179 16.72 -2.72 2.11
CA PRO A 179 15.47 -2.46 2.82
C PRO A 179 14.61 -1.46 2.01
N GLY A 180 13.38 -1.83 1.67
CA GLY A 180 12.49 -0.98 0.86
C GLY A 180 12.25 0.40 1.49
N ALA A 181 12.36 1.48 0.70
CA ALA A 181 12.24 2.87 1.18
C ALA A 181 10.91 3.16 1.89
N ILE A 182 9.84 2.47 1.47
CA ILE A 182 8.52 2.49 2.07
C ILE A 182 8.59 2.07 3.55
N ALA A 183 9.29 0.98 3.88
CA ALA A 183 9.36 0.43 5.24
C ALA A 183 9.94 1.41 6.27
N TYR A 184 10.99 2.15 5.91
CA TYR A 184 11.55 3.18 6.80
C TYR A 184 10.62 4.35 7.04
N ARG A 185 9.96 4.82 5.98
CA ARG A 185 9.07 5.96 6.07
C ARG A 185 7.85 5.65 6.93
N LEU A 186 7.32 4.45 6.77
CA LEU A 186 6.23 3.94 7.61
C LEU A 186 6.62 3.80 9.07
N PHE A 187 7.80 3.21 9.34
CA PHE A 187 8.28 3.08 10.71
C PHE A 187 8.47 4.45 11.36
N GLY A 188 9.04 5.42 10.62
CA GLY A 188 9.19 6.80 11.09
C GLY A 188 7.86 7.47 11.41
N ASP A 189 6.91 7.46 10.47
CA ASP A 189 5.61 8.12 10.63
C ASP A 189 4.76 7.45 11.72
N LEU A 190 4.83 6.13 11.85
CA LEU A 190 4.15 5.37 12.91
C LEU A 190 4.76 5.62 14.28
N CYS A 191 6.09 5.70 14.39
CA CYS A 191 6.75 6.10 15.62
C CYS A 191 6.35 7.53 16.00
N LEU A 192 6.33 8.47 15.05
CA LEU A 192 5.90 9.85 15.28
C LEU A 192 4.46 9.91 15.80
N TRP A 193 3.54 9.17 15.17
CA TRP A 193 2.17 9.02 15.65
C TRP A 193 2.14 8.46 17.08
N ARG A 194 2.88 7.37 17.33
CA ARG A 194 2.91 6.71 18.63
C ARG A 194 3.56 7.56 19.71
N PHE A 195 4.45 8.50 19.41
CA PHE A 195 5.00 9.44 20.40
C PHE A 195 4.03 10.56 20.78
N HIS A 196 3.13 10.95 19.87
CA HIS A 196 2.12 11.98 20.14
C HIS A 196 0.79 11.42 20.66
N HIS A 197 0.51 10.13 20.47
CA HIS A 197 -0.65 9.42 21.01
C HIS A 197 -0.68 9.19 22.55
N PRO A 198 0.43 8.99 23.31
CA PRO A 198 0.38 8.72 24.75
C PRO A 198 -0.18 9.89 25.58
N LEU A 199 -0.37 11.07 24.97
CA LEU A 199 -1.09 12.18 25.60
C LEU A 199 -2.62 12.02 25.56
N LEU A 200 -3.14 10.97 24.90
CA LEU A 200 -4.56 10.56 24.88
C LEU A 200 -4.80 9.25 25.65
N GLY A 201 -3.87 8.87 26.54
CA GLY A 201 -4.12 7.83 27.53
C GLY A 201 -5.10 8.34 28.59
N PHE A 202 -6.34 7.86 28.52
CA PHE A 202 -7.11 7.60 29.73
C PHE A 202 -6.39 6.56 30.60
#